data_AF-A0A6H0SL11-F1
#
_entry.id   AF-A0A6H0SL11-F1
#
_cell.length_a   1.000
_cell.length_b   1.000
_cell.length_c   1.000
_cell.angle_alpha   90.00
_cell.angle_beta   90.00
_cell.angle_gamma   90.00
#
_symmetry.space_group_name_H-M   'P 1'
#
loop_
_entity.id
_entity.type
_entity.pdbx_description
1 polymer ?
#
loop_
_entity_poly.entity_id
_entity_poly.type
_entity_poly.pdbx_seq_one_letter_code
_entity_poly.pdbx_strand_id
1 'polypeptide(L)'
;MDFGTRQVTIGGLVRAQLQHRLVRTGVQLNEYAKMLLAHRVFDEIVPVQELTVVSRNLQQLDLDAGATLPQIFDRAISHGLQLCSPITGPYLRLAYLTQGTSSDSVLSAGKSPVDSLTIASSALGDEEFPRGFYLRVVDGVPWLRGYRCDDTHGFSLDDTFIFQLS
;
A
#
# COMPACT_ATOMS: atom_id res chain seq x y z
N MET A 1 -11.50 8.30 -9.39
CA MET A 1 -10.75 7.57 -10.43
C MET A 1 -10.11 6.38 -9.74
N ASP A 2 -10.48 5.18 -10.13
CA ASP A 2 -9.90 3.95 -9.57
C ASP A 2 -8.40 3.88 -9.93
N PHE A 3 -7.58 3.38 -9.01
CA PHE A 3 -6.12 3.35 -9.17
C PHE A 3 -5.71 2.61 -10.46
N GLY A 4 -6.36 1.47 -10.76
CA GLY A 4 -6.18 0.70 -11.99
C GLY A 4 -4.81 0.04 -12.09
N THR A 5 -4.26 -0.02 -13.31
CA THR A 5 -2.87 -0.45 -13.56
C THR A 5 -2.00 0.78 -13.78
N ARG A 6 -0.81 0.80 -13.17
CA ARG A 6 0.13 1.93 -13.26
C ARG A 6 1.57 1.46 -13.34
N GLN A 7 2.40 2.20 -14.07
CA GLN A 7 3.84 2.09 -13.97
C GLN A 7 4.34 2.96 -12.81
N VAL A 8 5.27 2.43 -12.02
CA VAL A 8 5.94 3.14 -10.92
C VAL A 8 7.45 2.89 -11.00
N THR A 9 8.23 3.97 -10.99
CA THR A 9 9.67 3.88 -10.84
C THR A 9 10.03 3.75 -9.37
N ILE A 10 10.79 2.73 -9.00
CA ILE A 10 11.30 2.51 -7.65
C ILE A 10 12.83 2.47 -7.63
N GLY A 11 13.43 2.64 -6.46
CA GLY A 11 14.88 2.58 -6.26
C GLY A 11 15.62 3.89 -6.52
N GLY A 12 16.94 3.85 -6.42
CA GLY A 12 17.84 4.98 -6.71
C GLY A 12 17.97 6.04 -5.63
N LEU A 13 17.25 5.94 -4.52
CA LEU A 13 17.37 6.84 -3.37
C LEU A 13 17.85 6.09 -2.14
N VAL A 14 18.77 6.69 -1.38
CA VAL A 14 19.04 6.25 0.00
C VAL A 14 17.86 6.58 0.90
N ARG A 15 17.71 5.86 2.02
CA ARG A 15 16.62 6.06 3.01
C ARG A 15 16.35 7.53 3.32
N ALA A 16 17.40 8.29 3.66
CA ALA A 16 17.26 9.70 4.04
C ALA A 16 16.71 10.58 2.91
N GLN A 17 17.10 10.32 1.66
CA GLN A 17 16.59 11.05 0.49
C GLN A 17 15.12 10.70 0.23
N LEU A 18 14.75 9.42 0.35
CA LEU A 18 13.37 8.96 0.19
C LEU A 18 12.44 9.59 1.24
N GLN A 19 12.85 9.55 2.51
CA GLN A 19 12.12 10.19 3.62
C GLN A 19 12.00 11.70 3.42
N HIS A 20 13.10 12.37 3.07
CA HIS A 20 13.09 13.80 2.80
C HIS A 20 12.16 14.16 1.65
N ARG A 21 12.14 13.36 0.57
CA ARG A 21 11.26 13.58 -0.57
C ARG A 21 9.78 13.43 -0.20
N LEU A 22 9.42 12.42 0.60
CA LEU A 22 8.06 12.25 1.13
C LEU A 22 7.60 13.51 1.86
N VAL A 23 8.40 13.97 2.83
CA VAL A 23 8.10 15.18 3.63
C VAL A 23 7.99 16.42 2.74
N ARG A 24 8.94 16.62 1.82
CA ARG A 24 8.95 17.78 0.91
C ARG A 24 7.74 17.82 -0.02
N THR A 25 7.16 16.67 -0.35
CA THR A 25 5.92 16.56 -1.13
C THR A 25 4.63 16.68 -0.30
N GLY A 26 4.75 17.00 0.99
CA GLY A 26 3.60 17.15 1.89
C GLY A 26 3.00 15.82 2.38
N VAL A 27 3.68 14.69 2.13
CA VAL A 27 3.23 13.38 2.60
C VAL A 27 3.39 13.28 4.11
N GLN A 28 2.31 12.93 4.80
CA GLN A 28 2.30 12.65 6.22
C GLN A 28 2.53 11.16 6.49
N LEU A 29 3.21 10.87 7.60
CA LEU A 29 3.58 9.53 8.04
C LEU A 29 3.04 9.27 9.45
N ASN A 30 2.44 8.11 9.69
CA ASN A 30 2.17 7.64 11.06
C ASN A 30 3.41 6.93 11.65
N GLU A 31 3.38 6.61 12.94
CA GLU A 31 4.49 5.95 13.63
C GLU A 31 4.88 4.61 12.99
N TYR A 32 3.90 3.80 12.57
CA TYR A 32 4.18 2.54 11.88
C TYR A 32 4.88 2.73 10.53
N ALA A 33 4.53 3.76 9.76
CA ALA A 33 5.26 4.07 8.52
C ALA A 33 6.71 4.47 8.81
N LYS A 34 6.94 5.26 9.88
CA LYS A 34 8.29 5.63 10.31
C LYS A 34 9.10 4.40 10.73
N MET A 35 8.50 3.48 11.49
CA MET A 35 9.12 2.20 11.88
C MET A 35 9.49 1.35 10.66
N LEU A 36 8.57 1.19 9.70
CA LEU A 36 8.84 0.46 8.46
C LEU A 36 9.98 1.11 7.66
N LEU A 37 9.98 2.44 7.51
CA LEU A 37 11.03 3.17 6.79
C LEU A 37 12.40 3.06 7.48
N ALA A 38 12.43 2.85 8.80
CA ALA A 38 13.67 2.62 9.56
C ALA A 38 14.19 1.17 9.41
N HIS A 39 13.42 0.25 8.84
CA HIS A 39 13.84 -1.13 8.65
C HIS A 39 15.03 -1.25 7.68
N ARG A 40 15.89 -2.24 7.92
CA ARG A 40 17.16 -2.43 7.18
C ARG A 40 17.02 -2.63 5.67
N VAL A 41 15.84 -3.06 5.21
CA VAL A 41 15.53 -3.17 3.77
C VAL A 41 15.69 -1.85 3.02
N PHE A 42 15.65 -0.72 3.73
CA PHE A 42 15.88 0.62 3.17
C PHE A 42 17.34 1.10 3.27
N ASP A 43 18.27 0.33 3.87
CA ASP A 43 19.70 0.67 3.89
C ASP A 43 20.37 0.41 2.54
N GLU A 44 19.89 -0.60 1.81
CA GLU A 44 20.40 -0.94 0.48
C GLU A 44 19.74 -0.06 -0.59
N ILE A 45 20.57 0.54 -1.45
CA ILE A 45 20.08 1.26 -2.62
C ILE A 45 19.73 0.22 -3.68
N VAL A 46 18.44 -0.04 -3.84
CA VAL A 46 17.93 -0.83 -4.96
C VAL A 46 18.16 -0.04 -6.26
N PRO A 47 18.69 -0.66 -7.34
CA PRO A 47 18.78 -0.02 -8.64
C PRO A 47 17.44 0.54 -9.11
N VAL A 48 17.49 1.62 -9.88
CA VAL A 48 16.26 2.18 -10.46
C VAL A 48 15.64 1.14 -11.38
N GLN A 49 14.35 0.87 -11.18
CA GLN A 49 13.57 -0.05 -12.00
C GLN A 49 12.13 0.45 -12.14
N GLU A 50 11.51 0.13 -13.28
CA GLU A 50 10.07 0.34 -13.49
C GLU A 50 9.31 -0.92 -13.12
N LEU A 51 8.29 -0.76 -12.30
CA LEU A 51 7.35 -1.83 -11.95
C LEU A 51 5.96 -1.49 -12.47
N THR A 52 5.27 -2.48 -13.00
CA THR A 52 3.84 -2.38 -13.25
C THR A 52 3.09 -2.88 -12.03
N VAL A 53 2.28 -2.01 -11.43
CA VAL A 53 1.44 -2.32 -10.28
C VAL A 53 -0.04 -2.21 -10.64
N VAL A 54 -0.87 -2.99 -9.97
CA VAL A 54 -2.32 -3.05 -10.21
C VAL A 54 -3.09 -3.08 -8.90
N SER A 55 -4.21 -2.37 -8.84
CA SER A 55 -5.15 -2.47 -7.72
C SER A 55 -6.16 -3.60 -7.95
N ARG A 56 -6.40 -4.40 -6.91
CA ARG A 56 -7.51 -5.35 -6.82
C ARG A 56 -8.20 -5.21 -5.47
N ASN A 57 -9.52 -5.09 -5.48
CA ASN A 57 -10.29 -5.38 -4.26
C ASN A 57 -10.49 -6.91 -4.11
N LEU A 58 -11.01 -7.35 -2.97
CA LEU A 58 -11.18 -8.78 -2.70
C LEU A 58 -12.15 -9.44 -3.70
N GLN A 59 -13.20 -8.74 -4.13
CA GLN A 59 -14.14 -9.26 -5.13
C GLN A 59 -13.45 -9.53 -6.49
N GLN A 60 -12.54 -8.65 -6.91
CA GLN A 60 -11.75 -8.81 -8.13
C GLN A 60 -10.67 -9.89 -8.01
N LEU A 61 -10.47 -10.45 -6.82
CA LEU A 61 -9.69 -11.67 -6.59
C LEU A 61 -10.58 -12.91 -6.51
N ASP A 62 -11.88 -12.80 -6.84
CA ASP A 62 -12.91 -13.84 -6.67
C ASP A 62 -13.01 -14.35 -5.22
N LEU A 63 -13.00 -13.42 -4.26
CA LEU A 63 -13.38 -13.70 -2.88
C LEU A 63 -14.82 -13.24 -2.65
N ASP A 64 -15.66 -14.13 -2.13
CA ASP A 64 -17.10 -13.88 -1.92
C ASP A 64 -17.42 -13.40 -0.49
N ALA A 65 -16.42 -13.39 0.39
CA ALA A 65 -16.51 -12.90 1.76
C ALA A 65 -15.21 -12.19 2.15
N GLY A 66 -15.23 -11.53 3.32
CA GLY A 66 -14.00 -10.99 3.90
C GLY A 66 -12.93 -12.06 4.09
N ALA A 67 -11.67 -11.68 3.97
CA ALA A 67 -10.55 -12.61 3.94
C ALA A 67 -9.34 -12.08 4.72
N THR A 68 -8.47 -12.97 5.18
CA THR A 68 -7.23 -12.61 5.87
C THR A 68 -6.09 -12.33 4.88
N LEU A 69 -5.00 -11.71 5.32
CA LEU A 69 -3.84 -11.47 4.43
C LEU A 69 -3.31 -12.73 3.76
N PRO A 70 -3.09 -13.87 4.46
CA PRO A 70 -2.67 -15.10 3.80
C PRO A 70 -3.63 -15.52 2.67
N GLN A 71 -4.93 -15.50 2.92
CA GLN A 71 -5.95 -15.86 1.94
C GLN A 71 -5.94 -14.93 0.72
N ILE A 72 -5.81 -13.62 0.95
CA ILE A 72 -5.74 -12.61 -0.11
C ILE A 72 -4.49 -12.81 -0.96
N PHE A 73 -3.34 -13.05 -0.33
CA PHE A 73 -2.07 -13.25 -1.02
C PHE A 73 -2.06 -14.52 -1.85
N ASP A 74 -2.50 -15.65 -1.27
CA ASP A 74 -2.61 -16.93 -1.98
C ASP A 74 -3.53 -16.80 -3.19
N ARG A 75 -4.68 -16.12 -3.02
CA ARG A 75 -5.62 -15.90 -4.12
C ARG A 75 -5.01 -15.04 -5.21
N ALA A 76 -4.39 -13.91 -4.87
CA ALA A 76 -3.71 -13.05 -5.84
C ALA A 76 -2.61 -13.78 -6.62
N ILE A 77 -1.80 -14.59 -5.94
CA ILE A 77 -0.76 -15.42 -6.57
C ILE A 77 -1.38 -16.45 -7.51
N SER A 78 -2.50 -17.08 -7.14
CA SER A 78 -3.23 -18.02 -8.03
C SER A 78 -3.75 -17.35 -9.30
N HIS A 79 -3.92 -16.02 -9.28
CA HIS A 79 -4.32 -15.18 -10.40
C HIS A 79 -3.12 -14.62 -11.21
N GLY A 80 -1.89 -15.07 -10.92
CA GLY A 80 -0.67 -14.63 -11.60
C GLY A 80 -0.13 -13.27 -11.16
N LEU A 81 -0.67 -12.72 -10.06
CA LEU A 81 -0.16 -11.50 -9.44
C LEU A 81 1.02 -11.82 -8.50
N GLN A 82 1.87 -10.82 -8.25
CA GLN A 82 2.99 -10.95 -7.33
C GLN A 82 2.84 -9.98 -6.17
N LEU A 83 3.40 -10.36 -5.02
CA LEU A 83 3.60 -9.42 -3.92
C LEU A 83 4.66 -8.39 -4.31
N CYS A 84 4.39 -7.13 -3.97
CA CYS A 84 5.33 -6.03 -4.13
C CYS A 84 6.51 -6.19 -3.16
N SER A 85 7.67 -5.65 -3.55
CA SER A 85 8.73 -5.39 -2.58
C SER A 85 8.25 -4.41 -1.50
N PRO A 86 8.61 -4.58 -0.22
CA PRO A 86 8.21 -3.66 0.86
C PRO A 86 8.61 -2.20 0.62
N ILE A 87 9.63 -1.94 -0.22
CA ILE A 87 10.04 -0.57 -0.57
C ILE A 87 9.04 0.13 -1.50
N THR A 88 8.12 -0.60 -2.14
CA THR A 88 7.19 -0.09 -3.14
C THR A 88 6.28 1.01 -2.59
N GLY A 89 5.80 0.88 -1.35
CA GLY A 89 4.85 1.83 -0.76
C GLY A 89 5.32 3.29 -0.78
N PRO A 90 6.50 3.61 -0.22
CA PRO A 90 7.10 4.94 -0.30
C PRO A 90 7.22 5.51 -1.72
N TYR A 91 7.73 4.74 -2.67
CA TYR A 91 7.87 5.20 -4.06
C TYR A 91 6.52 5.39 -4.74
N LEU A 92 5.56 4.49 -4.49
CA LEU A 92 4.22 4.60 -5.03
C LEU A 92 3.50 5.83 -4.51
N ARG A 93 3.62 6.15 -3.22
CA ARG A 93 3.05 7.38 -2.66
C ARG A 93 3.62 8.63 -3.33
N LEU A 94 4.92 8.65 -3.62
CA LEU A 94 5.58 9.76 -4.34
C LEU A 94 5.13 9.87 -5.79
N ALA A 95 4.89 8.74 -6.47
CA ALA A 95 4.37 8.72 -7.83
C ALA A 95 2.87 9.05 -7.90
N TYR A 96 2.14 8.79 -6.82
CA TYR A 96 0.68 8.95 -6.72
C TYR A 96 0.31 9.89 -5.57
N LEU A 97 0.62 11.18 -5.72
CA LEU A 97 0.35 12.22 -4.71
C LEU A 97 -1.13 12.59 -4.62
N THR A 98 -1.83 12.61 -5.75
CA THR A 98 -3.27 12.91 -5.81
C THR A 98 -4.06 11.62 -5.96
N GLN A 99 -4.65 11.14 -4.87
CA GLN A 99 -5.80 10.23 -4.98
C GLN A 99 -6.99 11.12 -5.26
N GLY A 100 -7.76 10.85 -6.32
CA GLY A 100 -8.98 11.62 -6.55
C GLY A 100 -9.87 11.52 -5.32
N THR A 101 -10.26 12.65 -4.73
CA THR A 101 -11.31 12.69 -3.72
C THR A 101 -12.56 12.07 -4.35
N SER A 102 -13.03 10.96 -3.81
CA SER A 102 -14.36 10.47 -4.18
C SER A 102 -15.36 11.58 -3.86
N SER A 103 -16.16 11.96 -4.84
CA SER A 103 -17.20 13.00 -4.69
C SER A 103 -18.44 12.43 -4.01
N ASP A 104 -18.29 11.58 -3.00
CA ASP A 104 -19.43 11.13 -2.19
C ASP A 104 -19.56 12.01 -0.96
N SER A 105 -20.02 13.23 -1.23
CA SER A 105 -20.68 14.08 -0.22
C SER A 105 -22.09 13.55 0.08
N VAL A 106 -22.24 12.26 0.32
CA VAL A 106 -23.47 11.67 0.85
C VAL A 106 -23.11 10.74 1.99
N LEU A 107 -23.35 11.25 3.20
CA LEU A 107 -23.54 10.53 4.45
C LEU A 107 -24.04 9.10 4.21
N SER A 108 -23.12 8.15 4.15
CA SER A 108 -23.44 6.72 4.10
C SER A 108 -22.75 6.06 5.29
N ALA A 109 -23.52 6.03 6.38
CA ALA A 109 -23.45 5.08 7.48
C ALA A 109 -22.17 4.22 7.58
N GLY A 110 -21.18 4.68 8.35
CA GLY A 110 -20.21 3.81 9.02
C GLY A 110 -19.26 2.99 8.13
N LYS A 111 -19.17 3.26 6.82
CA LYS A 111 -18.15 2.63 5.95
C LYS A 111 -16.79 3.32 6.14
N SER A 112 -15.73 2.52 6.26
CA SER A 112 -14.36 3.03 6.10
C SER A 112 -14.27 3.68 4.72
N PRO A 113 -13.69 4.89 4.54
CA PRO A 113 -13.67 5.52 3.24
C PRO A 113 -12.99 4.59 2.21
N VAL A 114 -13.56 4.51 1.01
CA VAL A 114 -13.24 3.64 -0.14
C VAL A 114 -11.80 3.82 -0.70
N ASP A 115 -10.95 4.60 -0.02
CA ASP A 115 -9.80 5.28 -0.63
C ASP A 115 -8.41 4.85 -0.08
N SER A 116 -8.34 3.77 0.73
CA SER A 116 -7.05 3.20 1.12
C SER A 116 -6.54 2.14 0.15
N LEU A 117 -5.27 2.25 -0.24
CA LEU A 117 -4.59 1.29 -1.12
C LEU A 117 -3.49 0.59 -0.32
N THR A 118 -3.75 -0.65 0.10
CA THR A 118 -2.81 -1.45 0.90
C THR A 118 -1.77 -2.09 -0.01
N ILE A 119 -0.48 -1.95 0.32
CA ILE A 119 0.58 -2.60 -0.46
C ILE A 119 0.65 -4.06 -0.06
N ALA A 120 0.37 -4.97 -1.00
CA ALA A 120 0.54 -6.39 -0.79
C ALA A 120 2.04 -6.71 -0.83
N SER A 121 2.71 -6.74 0.31
CA SER A 121 4.13 -7.04 0.43
C SER A 121 4.39 -8.09 1.51
N SER A 122 5.51 -8.79 1.40
CA SER A 122 6.01 -9.65 2.49
C SER A 122 6.23 -8.85 3.78
N ALA A 123 5.95 -9.46 4.92
CA ALA A 123 6.21 -8.86 6.22
C ALA A 123 7.72 -8.60 6.43
N LEU A 124 8.04 -7.51 7.11
CA LEU A 124 9.43 -7.13 7.44
C LEU A 124 9.88 -7.59 8.83
N GLY A 125 8.97 -8.11 9.65
CA GLY A 125 9.24 -8.58 10.99
C GLY A 125 8.19 -9.59 11.45
N ASP A 126 8.17 -9.83 12.75
CA ASP A 126 7.16 -10.65 13.42
C ASP A 126 5.79 -9.96 13.50
N GLU A 127 4.84 -10.59 14.18
CA GLU A 127 3.48 -10.07 14.40
C GLU A 127 3.45 -8.78 15.25
N GLU A 128 4.55 -8.47 15.95
CA GLU A 128 4.67 -7.25 16.72
C GLU A 128 5.10 -6.05 15.88
N PHE A 129 5.82 -6.32 14.80
CA PHE A 129 6.24 -5.34 13.82
C PHE A 129 5.10 -4.94 12.88
N PRO A 130 5.08 -3.69 12.36
CA PRO A 130 4.12 -3.32 11.33
C PRO A 130 4.22 -4.24 10.11
N ARG A 131 3.05 -4.63 9.59
CA ARG A 131 2.92 -5.61 8.51
C ARG A 131 3.30 -5.05 7.14
N GLY A 132 2.96 -3.79 6.90
CA GLY A 132 3.19 -3.15 5.60
C GLY A 132 2.66 -1.73 5.53
N PHE A 133 2.69 -1.17 4.32
CA PHE A 133 2.23 0.19 4.04
C PHE A 133 0.84 0.21 3.41
N TYR A 134 0.15 1.32 3.56
CA TYR A 134 -1.00 1.70 2.74
C TYR A 134 -1.00 3.20 2.44
N LEU A 135 -1.53 3.57 1.27
CA LEU A 135 -1.75 4.95 0.88
C LEU A 135 -3.17 5.36 1.29
N ARG A 136 -3.32 6.60 1.75
CA ARG A 136 -4.64 7.20 2.01
C ARG A 136 -4.56 8.71 1.82
N VAL A 137 -5.66 9.35 1.45
CA VAL A 137 -5.81 10.81 1.57
C VAL A 137 -6.77 11.07 2.73
N VAL A 138 -6.42 12.01 3.61
CA VAL A 138 -7.26 12.45 4.73
C VAL A 138 -7.31 13.97 4.67
N ASP A 139 -8.50 14.53 4.51
CA ASP A 139 -8.74 15.97 4.38
C ASP A 139 -7.84 16.64 3.31
N GLY A 140 -7.69 15.99 2.16
CA GLY A 140 -6.84 16.44 1.06
C GLY A 140 -5.33 16.24 1.28
N VAL A 141 -4.90 15.77 2.45
CA VAL A 141 -3.49 15.51 2.76
C VAL A 141 -3.11 14.08 2.35
N PRO A 142 -2.04 13.88 1.55
CA PRO A 142 -1.56 12.56 1.22
C PRO A 142 -0.85 11.93 2.42
N TRP A 143 -1.25 10.71 2.76
CA TRP A 143 -0.62 9.90 3.79
C TRP A 143 0.03 8.66 3.18
N LEU A 144 1.19 8.30 3.72
CA LEU A 144 1.73 6.96 3.70
C LEU A 144 1.69 6.44 5.13
N ARG A 145 0.89 5.42 5.39
CA ARG A 145 0.71 4.85 6.73
C ARG A 145 1.24 3.43 6.75
N GLY A 146 1.79 3.04 7.90
CA GLY A 146 1.98 1.64 8.25
C GLY A 146 0.76 1.11 8.97
N TYR A 147 0.52 -0.19 8.85
CA TYR A 147 -0.48 -0.92 9.63
C TYR A 147 0.16 -2.12 10.33
N ARG A 148 -0.45 -2.57 11.42
CA ARG A 148 -0.10 -3.83 12.11
C ARG A 148 -1.36 -4.68 12.15
N CYS A 149 -1.21 -5.95 11.81
CA CYS A 149 -2.24 -6.96 11.97
C CYS A 149 -1.58 -8.34 12.05
N ASP A 150 -2.25 -9.25 12.77
CA ASP A 150 -1.96 -10.68 12.71
C ASP A 150 -2.57 -11.30 11.45
N ASP A 151 -2.37 -12.61 11.30
CA ASP A 151 -2.83 -13.38 10.14
C ASP A 151 -4.32 -13.78 10.25
N THR A 152 -5.01 -13.38 11.32
CA THR A 152 -6.44 -13.61 11.55
C THR A 152 -7.31 -12.40 11.27
N HIS A 153 -6.70 -11.21 11.16
CA HIS A 153 -7.40 -9.98 10.83
C HIS A 153 -8.10 -10.07 9.47
N GLY A 154 -9.43 -9.90 9.47
CA GLY A 154 -10.25 -9.95 8.27
C GLY A 154 -10.37 -8.59 7.58
N PHE A 155 -10.11 -8.58 6.28
CA PHE A 155 -10.37 -7.46 5.38
C PHE A 155 -11.75 -7.63 4.74
N SER A 156 -12.41 -6.51 4.46
CA SER A 156 -13.72 -6.46 3.82
C SER A 156 -13.62 -6.58 2.29
N LEU A 157 -14.72 -6.97 1.65
CA LEU A 157 -14.76 -7.15 0.19
C LEU A 157 -14.34 -5.91 -0.63
N ASP A 158 -14.59 -4.73 -0.09
CA ASP A 158 -14.27 -3.44 -0.71
C ASP A 158 -12.80 -3.01 -0.46
N ASP A 159 -12.06 -3.69 0.42
CA ASP A 159 -10.66 -3.35 0.71
C ASP A 159 -9.78 -3.61 -0.51
N THR A 160 -8.95 -2.62 -0.84
CA THR A 160 -8.15 -2.63 -2.06
C THR A 160 -6.67 -2.82 -1.77
N PHE A 161 -6.06 -3.75 -2.50
CA PHE A 161 -4.66 -4.09 -2.43
C PHE A 161 -3.94 -3.76 -3.73
N ILE A 162 -2.67 -3.35 -3.62
CA ILE A 162 -1.75 -3.12 -4.72
C ILE A 162 -0.82 -4.32 -4.84
N PHE A 163 -0.84 -4.94 -6.01
CA PHE A 163 0.03 -6.05 -6.39
C PHE A 163 0.95 -5.63 -7.53
N GLN A 164 2.03 -6.39 -7.73
CA GLN A 164 2.88 -6.29 -8.90
C GLN A 164 2.36 -7.22 -10.00
N LEU A 165 2.37 -6.75 -11.25
CA LEU A 165 2.20 -7.60 -12.43
C LEU A 165 3.54 -8.25 -12.79
N SER A 166 3.47 -9.53 -13.16
CA SER A 166 4.61 -10.32 -13.63
C SER A 166 5.12 -9.88 -15.00
#